data_AF-A0A958B356-F1
#
_entry.id   AF-A0A958B356-F1
#
_cell.length_a   1.000
_cell.length_b   1.000
_cell.length_c   1.000
_cell.angle_alpha   90.00
_cell.angle_beta   90.00
_cell.angle_gamma   90.00
#
_symmetry.space_group_name_H-M   'P 1'
#
loop_
_entity.id
_entity.type
_entity.pdbx_description
1 polymer ?
#
loop_
_entity_poly.entity_id
_entity_poly.type
_entity_poly.pdbx_seq_one_letter_code
_entity_poly.pdbx_strand_id
1 'polypeptide(L)'
;PGHYSRPDEANAAGAFVKRMGAVWRENRDLQYNDRDVFIAYVLSHLPRLPDEYVEIKRVNIGLSRPTDKHAFELELGKNICALSSAY
;
A
#
# COMPACT_ATOMS: atom_id res chain seq x y z
N PRO A 1 4.93 1.16 -9.65
CA PRO A 1 4.68 0.81 -8.23
C PRO A 1 3.44 -0.10 -8.16
N GLY A 2 3.18 -0.77 -7.04
CA GLY A 2 1.93 -1.52 -6.87
C GLY A 2 0.70 -0.61 -6.76
N HIS A 3 0.87 0.54 -6.11
CA HIS A 3 -0.14 1.59 -5.95
C HIS A 3 0.48 2.98 -6.16
N TYR A 4 -0.38 3.98 -6.41
CA TYR A 4 -0.04 5.41 -6.44
C TYR A 4 -1.09 6.17 -5.64
N SER A 5 -0.73 7.34 -5.12
CA SER A 5 -1.60 8.14 -4.24
C SER A 5 -2.34 9.25 -4.99
N ARG A 6 -1.69 9.84 -6.00
CA ARG A 6 -2.23 10.96 -6.77
C ARG A 6 -2.01 10.78 -8.27
N PRO A 7 -2.97 11.19 -9.14
CA PRO A 7 -2.82 11.06 -10.59
C PRO A 7 -1.66 11.87 -11.17
N ASP A 8 -1.25 12.96 -10.51
CA ASP A 8 -0.13 13.82 -10.92
C ASP A 8 1.26 13.17 -10.70
N GLU A 9 1.32 11.99 -10.08
CA GLU A 9 2.53 11.18 -10.02
C GLU A 9 2.89 10.51 -11.36
N ALA A 10 1.96 10.48 -12.31
CA ALA A 10 2.21 9.98 -13.65
C ALA A 10 3.15 10.93 -14.42
N ASN A 11 4.08 10.37 -15.18
CA ASN A 11 4.90 11.17 -16.10
C ASN A 11 4.08 11.67 -17.31
N ALA A 12 4.69 12.46 -18.19
CA ALA A 12 4.02 13.02 -19.38
C ALA A 12 3.43 11.96 -20.34
N ALA A 13 3.86 10.70 -20.25
CA ALA A 13 3.32 9.58 -21.02
C ALA A 13 2.24 8.79 -20.26
N GLY A 14 1.79 9.27 -19.09
CA GLY A 14 0.80 8.59 -18.25
C GLY A 14 1.35 7.41 -17.45
N ALA A 15 2.67 7.21 -17.41
CA ALA A 15 3.28 6.09 -16.70
C ALA A 15 3.69 6.47 -15.27
N PHE A 16 3.30 5.65 -14.30
CA PHE A 16 3.71 5.75 -12.89
C PHE A 16 5.07 5.07 -12.69
N VAL A 17 6.15 5.71 -13.12
CA VAL A 17 7.49 5.14 -13.07
C VAL A 17 8.52 6.19 -12.69
N LYS A 18 9.55 5.77 -11.95
CA LYS A 18 10.67 6.64 -11.57
C LYS A 18 11.94 5.82 -11.37
N ARG A 19 13.10 6.41 -11.66
CA ARG A 19 14.40 5.77 -11.37
C ARG A 19 14.59 5.66 -9.87
N MET A 20 15.11 4.52 -9.41
CA MET A 20 15.33 4.25 -7.98
C MET A 20 16.11 5.36 -7.26
N GLY A 21 17.20 5.87 -7.86
CA GLY A 21 17.97 6.97 -7.25
C GLY A 21 17.18 8.27 -7.06
N ALA A 22 16.20 8.55 -7.92
CA ALA A 22 15.31 9.70 -7.75
C ALA A 22 14.23 9.41 -6.69
N VAL A 23 13.70 8.19 -6.63
CA VAL A 23 12.80 7.75 -5.55
C VAL A 23 13.46 7.92 -4.18
N TRP A 24 14.71 7.46 -4.03
CA TRP A 24 15.46 7.63 -2.79
C TRP A 24 15.61 9.10 -2.40
N ARG A 25 16.06 9.98 -3.32
CA ARG A 25 16.30 11.39 -2.99
C ARG A 25 15.04 12.18 -2.64
N GLU A 26 13.90 11.83 -3.24
CA GLU A 26 12.69 12.64 -3.17
C GLU A 26 11.65 12.09 -2.18
N ASN A 27 11.65 10.78 -1.93
CA ASN A 27 10.75 10.17 -0.96
C ASN A 27 11.32 10.31 0.46
N ARG A 28 10.75 11.23 1.24
CA ARG A 28 11.15 11.48 2.63
C ARG A 28 10.93 10.27 3.54
N ASP A 29 9.94 9.43 3.25
CA ASP A 29 9.67 8.22 4.04
C ASP A 29 10.76 7.14 3.86
N LEU A 30 11.69 7.32 2.91
CA LEU A 30 12.85 6.44 2.73
C LEU A 30 14.14 7.01 3.37
N GLN A 31 14.11 8.20 3.97
CA GLN A 31 15.30 8.92 4.45
C GLN A 31 15.60 8.68 5.95
N TYR A 32 15.14 7.56 6.52
CA TYR A 32 15.44 7.21 7.91
C TYR A 32 16.84 6.59 8.03
N ASN A 33 17.68 7.19 8.88
CA ASN A 33 19.04 6.72 9.14
C ASN A 33 19.16 5.87 10.43
N ASP A 34 18.07 5.76 11.18
CA ASP A 34 17.99 4.95 12.41
C ASP A 34 16.82 3.97 12.31
N ARG A 35 17.10 2.70 12.66
CA ARG A 35 16.14 1.60 12.53
C ARG A 35 14.97 1.75 13.50
N ASP A 36 15.24 2.13 14.74
CA ASP A 36 14.23 2.16 15.79
C ASP A 36 13.31 3.37 15.63
N VAL A 37 13.85 4.50 15.14
CA VAL A 37 13.05 5.66 14.70
C VAL A 37 12.12 5.29 13.54
N PHE A 38 12.62 4.55 12.53
CA PHE A 38 11.78 4.07 11.43
C PHE A 38 10.66 3.15 11.92
N ILE A 39 10.98 2.16 12.75
CA ILE A 39 9.99 1.23 13.30
C ILE A 39 8.91 1.97 14.09
N ALA A 40 9.32 2.89 14.97
CA ALA A 40 8.37 3.68 15.76
C ALA A 40 7.44 4.52 14.87
N TYR A 41 7.99 5.16 13.84
CA TYR A 41 7.20 5.93 12.86
C TYR A 41 6.19 5.05 12.11
N VAL A 42 6.61 3.89 11.61
CA VAL A 42 5.69 3.00 10.88
C VAL A 42 4.57 2.54 11.81
N LEU A 43 4.89 2.06 13.01
CA LEU A 43 3.90 1.55 13.96
C LEU A 43 2.92 2.63 14.44
N SER A 44 3.37 3.88 14.62
CA SER A 44 2.49 4.98 15.02
C SER A 44 1.52 5.45 13.93
N HIS A 45 1.72 5.01 12.69
CA HIS A 45 0.94 5.45 11.53
C HIS A 45 0.25 4.31 10.77
N LEU A 46 0.20 3.11 11.36
CA LEU A 46 -0.58 2.00 10.80
C LEU A 46 -2.09 2.34 10.86
N PRO A 47 -2.83 2.18 9.75
CA PRO A 47 -4.28 2.28 9.80
C PRO A 47 -4.89 1.11 10.57
N ARG A 48 -6.14 1.24 10.98
CA ARG A 48 -6.94 0.07 11.36
C ARG A 48 -7.13 -0.79 10.11
N LEU A 49 -6.65 -2.03 10.17
CA LEU A 49 -6.82 -2.98 9.07
C LEU A 49 -8.28 -3.46 9.04
N PRO A 50 -8.93 -3.47 7.87
CA PRO A 50 -10.24 -4.08 7.69
C PRO A 50 -10.19 -5.60 7.96
N ASP A 51 -11.28 -6.17 8.47
CA ASP A 51 -11.35 -7.61 8.79
C ASP A 51 -11.26 -8.46 7.50
N GLU A 52 -11.72 -7.90 6.38
CA GLU A 52 -11.67 -8.49 5.04
C GLU A 52 -10.24 -8.81 4.58
N TYR A 53 -9.22 -8.14 5.12
CA TYR A 53 -7.82 -8.41 4.78
C TYR A 53 -7.40 -9.83 5.17
N VAL A 54 -7.99 -10.40 6.22
CA VAL A 54 -7.75 -11.79 6.59
C VAL A 54 -8.26 -12.71 5.47
N GLU A 55 -9.48 -12.47 4.98
CA GLU A 55 -10.05 -13.27 3.89
C GLU A 55 -9.23 -13.14 2.62
N ILE A 56 -8.93 -11.91 2.19
CA ILE A 56 -8.12 -11.62 1.00
C ILE A 56 -6.79 -12.38 1.06
N LYS A 57 -6.10 -12.36 2.21
CA LYS A 57 -4.84 -13.11 2.38
C LYS A 57 -5.04 -14.60 2.23
N ARG A 58 -6.08 -15.19 2.84
CA ARG A 58 -6.38 -16.63 2.70
C ARG A 58 -6.65 -17.02 1.25
N VAL A 59 -7.39 -16.20 0.50
CA VAL A 59 -7.65 -16.41 -0.93
C VAL A 59 -6.36 -16.34 -1.73
N ASN A 60 -5.55 -15.29 -1.53
CA ASN A 60 -4.30 -15.08 -2.26
C ASN A 60 -3.28 -16.20 -2.06
N ILE A 61 -3.24 -16.84 -0.88
CA ILE A 61 -2.37 -17.98 -0.60
C ILE A 61 -3.04 -19.34 -0.86
N GLY A 62 -4.25 -19.35 -1.43
CA GLY A 62 -4.96 -20.56 -1.85
C GLY A 62 -5.63 -21.36 -0.73
N LEU A 63 -5.75 -20.81 0.48
CA LEU A 63 -6.41 -21.45 1.63
C LEU A 63 -7.95 -21.30 1.62
N SER A 64 -8.48 -20.36 0.84
CA SER A 64 -9.93 -20.12 0.72
C SER A 64 -10.30 -19.92 -0.75
N ARG A 65 -11.53 -20.31 -1.14
CA ARG A 65 -12.09 -20.12 -2.47
C ARG A 65 -13.50 -19.53 -2.34
N PRO A 66 -13.64 -18.20 -2.41
CA PRO A 66 -14.93 -17.54 -2.28
C PRO A 66 -15.79 -17.79 -3.52
N THR A 67 -17.09 -17.52 -3.41
CA THR A 67 -17.96 -17.42 -4.58
C THR A 67 -17.61 -16.16 -5.39
N ASP A 68 -17.96 -16.12 -6.68
CA ASP A 68 -17.69 -14.96 -7.54
C ASP A 68 -18.24 -13.65 -6.96
N LYS A 69 -19.44 -13.71 -6.37
CA LYS A 69 -20.06 -12.56 -5.69
C LYS A 69 -19.20 -12.08 -4.52
N HIS A 70 -18.75 -13.00 -3.67
CA HIS A 70 -17.96 -12.62 -2.50
C HIS A 70 -16.54 -12.18 -2.89
N ALA A 71 -15.93 -12.79 -3.91
CA ALA A 71 -14.67 -12.33 -4.48
C ALA A 71 -14.77 -10.87 -4.96
N PHE A 72 -15.87 -10.53 -5.65
CA PHE A 72 -16.13 -9.16 -6.10
C PHE A 72 -16.26 -8.16 -4.93
N GLU A 73 -16.90 -8.55 -3.83
CA GLU A 73 -16.98 -7.74 -2.61
C GLU A 73 -15.59 -7.49 -2.00
N LEU A 74 -14.75 -8.53 -1.94
CA LEU A 74 -13.38 -8.43 -1.41
C LEU A 74 -12.48 -7.53 -2.28
N GLU A 75 -12.63 -7.57 -3.61
CA GLU A 75 -11.86 -6.74 -4.55
C GLU A 75 -12.26 -5.25 -4.51
N LEU A 76 -13.57 -4.96 -4.40
CA LEU A 76 -14.07 -3.58 -4.30
C LEU A 76 -13.91 -2.96 -2.91
N GLY A 77 -13.69 -3.78 -1.88
CA GLY A 77 -13.51 -3.35 -0.51
C GLY A 77 -12.43 -2.27 -0.36
N LYS A 78 -12.46 -1.53 0.75
CA LYS A 78 -11.48 -0.46 0.99
C LYS A 78 -10.08 -1.09 1.13
N ASN A 79 -9.27 -0.98 0.08
CA ASN A 79 -7.85 -1.33 0.10
C ASN A 79 -7.05 -0.25 0.85
N ILE A 80 -7.14 -0.24 2.18
CA ILE A 80 -6.41 0.66 3.08
C ILE A 80 -5.03 0.06 3.41
N CYS A 81 -4.13 0.05 2.43
CA CYS A 81 -2.76 -0.45 2.60
C CYS A 81 -1.72 0.65 2.90
N ALA A 82 -2.12 1.93 2.86
CA ALA A 82 -1.20 3.06 3.04
C ALA A 82 -1.17 3.54 4.50
N LEU A 83 -0.03 4.13 4.91
CA LEU A 83 0.10 4.79 6.22
C LEU A 83 -0.98 5.86 6.38
N SER A 84 -1.68 5.85 7.51
CA SER A 84 -2.91 6.63 7.73
C SER A 84 -2.69 8.14 7.78
N SER A 85 -1.45 8.58 8.04
CA SER A 85 -1.03 9.99 8.10
C SER A 85 -0.24 10.46 6.87
N ALA A 86 -0.01 9.60 5.88
CA ALA A 86 0.72 9.96 4.66
C ALA A 86 -0.14 10.76 3.64
N TYR A 87 -1.29 11.27 4.09
CA TYR A 87 -2.26 12.04 3.29
C TYR A 87 -2.57 13.39 3.92
#